data_AF-A0A1X6MUL5-F1
#
_entry.id   AF-A0A1X6MUL5-F1
#
_cell.length_a   1.000
_cell.length_b   1.000
_cell.length_c   1.000
_cell.angle_alpha   90.00
_cell.angle_beta   90.00
_cell.angle_gamma   90.00
#
_symmetry.space_group_name_H-M   'P 1'
#
loop_
_entity.id
_entity.type
_entity.pdbx_description
1 polymer ?
#
loop_
_entity_poly.entity_id
_entity_poly.type
_entity_poly.pdbx_seq_one_letter_code
_entity_poly.pdbx_strand_id
1 'polypeptide(L)'
;MNNGSSNGSGRSPSNLPPLSLSILGVEPLDEFIREVADFIHHMIGQRPEGANGVEVEAKVGVLRDKVSGQRLSLPVLVETIIMPNSVDCRFESNMSPIQHKHFNTLLNNLKTTSSTPSEMNYAHLHLVDSFYAAPDGRGEKVRVTRDEKSGAVQACVQKVRLGSLDIYSPKRAADWRISVNVEIPVPQPIGTATHTRKKDRMSYTHEEFIVDLTQVTSTFGASSKPEVLHELEVELARPEYLLSTAAKRGDPNVSESERGAFDELIRAFVNNARILVRNSGDGWQ
;
A
#
# COMPACT_ATOMS: atom_id res chain seq x y z
N MET A 1 -25.72 8.65 74.55
CA MET A 1 -25.67 7.41 73.74
C MET A 1 -25.81 7.82 72.29
N ASN A 2 -24.69 7.91 71.58
CA ASN A 2 -24.64 8.36 70.19
C ASN A 2 -24.04 7.20 69.39
N ASN A 3 -24.87 6.46 68.65
CA ASN A 3 -24.41 5.38 67.79
C ASN A 3 -24.61 5.81 66.34
N GLY A 4 -23.55 6.40 65.79
CA GLY A 4 -23.47 6.82 64.40
C GLY A 4 -23.14 5.65 63.49
N SER A 5 -23.97 5.49 62.47
CA SER A 5 -23.81 4.57 61.34
C SER A 5 -22.45 4.67 60.65
N SER A 6 -21.87 3.52 60.31
CA SER A 6 -20.92 3.39 59.19
C SER A 6 -21.46 2.36 58.19
N ASN A 7 -22.27 2.82 57.25
CA ASN A 7 -22.67 2.04 56.08
C ASN A 7 -21.44 1.87 55.17
N GLY A 8 -20.94 0.63 55.08
CA GLY A 8 -20.01 0.24 54.03
C GLY A 8 -20.71 0.32 52.68
N SER A 9 -20.41 1.35 51.90
CA SER A 9 -20.83 1.43 50.51
C SER A 9 -20.00 0.42 49.70
N GLY A 10 -20.56 -0.77 49.48
CA GLY A 10 -20.07 -1.70 48.48
C GLY A 10 -20.11 -1.01 47.11
N ARG A 11 -18.94 -0.69 46.56
CA ARG A 11 -18.82 -0.26 45.17
C ARG A 11 -19.27 -1.42 44.28
N SER A 12 -20.38 -1.22 43.56
CA SER A 12 -20.81 -2.12 42.49
C SER A 12 -19.67 -2.24 41.45
N PRO A 13 -19.27 -3.45 41.02
CA PRO A 13 -18.15 -3.66 40.09
C PRO A 13 -18.46 -3.23 38.64
N SER A 14 -19.64 -2.65 38.38
CA SER A 14 -20.06 -2.20 37.07
C SER A 14 -19.66 -0.74 36.86
N ASN A 15 -18.59 -0.54 36.07
CA ASN A 15 -18.03 0.74 35.55
C ASN A 15 -16.81 1.26 36.32
N LEU A 16 -15.71 0.50 36.26
CA LEU A 16 -14.38 1.10 36.41
C LEU A 16 -14.11 2.07 35.24
N PRO A 17 -13.44 3.21 35.47
CA PRO A 17 -13.03 4.10 34.40
C PRO A 17 -12.05 3.41 33.44
N PRO A 18 -11.94 3.86 32.18
CA PRO A 18 -10.91 3.39 31.27
C PRO A 18 -9.51 3.54 31.89
N LEU A 19 -8.62 2.60 31.59
CA LEU A 19 -7.22 2.69 32.01
C LEU A 19 -6.53 3.87 31.32
N SER A 20 -5.55 4.47 31.98
CA SER A 20 -4.65 5.42 31.34
C SER A 20 -3.81 4.72 30.26
N LEU A 21 -3.42 5.45 29.21
CA LEU A 21 -2.63 4.91 28.10
C LEU A 21 -1.27 4.34 28.55
N SER A 22 -0.64 5.00 29.53
CA SER A 22 0.57 4.56 30.21
C SER A 22 0.71 5.24 31.57
N ILE A 23 1.80 4.94 32.30
CA ILE A 23 2.17 5.65 33.54
C ILE A 23 2.44 7.15 33.31
N LEU A 24 2.72 7.55 32.07
CA LEU A 24 2.95 8.94 31.66
C LEU A 24 1.71 9.58 31.01
N GLY A 25 0.61 8.84 30.86
CA GLY A 25 -0.60 9.31 30.20
C GLY A 25 -0.50 9.43 28.67
N VAL A 26 0.59 8.93 28.06
CA VAL A 26 0.82 8.94 26.61
C VAL A 26 0.87 7.52 26.05
N GLU A 27 0.38 7.32 24.83
CA GLU A 27 0.55 6.06 24.11
C GLU A 27 1.99 5.96 23.58
N PRO A 28 2.71 4.84 23.79
CA PRO A 28 4.03 4.66 23.20
C PRO A 28 3.93 4.61 21.67
N LEU A 29 5.01 5.02 20.99
CA LEU A 29 5.07 4.97 19.54
C LEU A 29 5.02 3.52 19.05
N ASP A 30 4.29 3.28 17.96
CA ASP A 30 4.37 2.02 17.22
C ASP A 30 5.65 2.06 16.36
N GLU A 31 6.69 1.39 16.84
CA GLU A 31 8.00 1.27 16.16
C GLU A 31 7.88 0.73 14.73
N PHE A 32 6.90 -0.14 14.45
CA PHE A 32 6.69 -0.64 13.09
C PHE A 32 6.24 0.49 12.17
N ILE A 33 5.25 1.27 12.60
CA ILE A 33 4.75 2.39 11.80
C ILE A 33 5.84 3.45 11.66
N ARG A 34 6.60 3.70 12.73
CA ARG A 34 7.70 4.65 12.71
C ARG A 34 8.78 4.26 11.71
N GLU A 35 9.19 3.00 11.69
CA GLU A 35 10.17 2.47 10.73
C GLU A 35 9.67 2.60 9.28
N VAL A 36 8.39 2.28 9.02
CA VAL A 36 7.79 2.49 7.70
C VAL A 36 7.80 3.96 7.30
N ALA A 37 7.46 4.86 8.23
CA ALA A 37 7.45 6.30 7.99
C ALA A 37 8.86 6.84 7.73
N ASP A 38 9.86 6.39 8.49
CA ASP A 38 11.27 6.74 8.30
C ASP A 38 11.79 6.24 6.95
N PHE A 39 11.45 5.02 6.55
CA PHE A 39 11.78 4.48 5.23
C PHE A 39 11.17 5.33 4.10
N ILE A 40 9.86 5.60 4.13
CA ILE A 40 9.18 6.36 3.07
C ILE A 40 9.73 7.79 3.00
N HIS A 41 9.93 8.44 4.15
CA HIS A 41 10.48 9.79 4.23
C HIS A 41 11.90 9.84 3.66
N HIS A 42 12.74 8.87 4.01
CA HIS A 42 14.08 8.75 3.45
C HIS A 42 14.05 8.59 1.92
N MET A 43 13.19 7.71 1.39
CA MET A 43 13.04 7.52 -0.06
C MET A 43 12.56 8.79 -0.76
N ILE A 44 11.58 9.52 -0.21
CA ILE A 44 11.15 10.82 -0.74
C ILE A 44 12.33 11.79 -0.86
N GLY A 45 13.24 11.80 0.12
CA GLY A 45 14.46 12.62 0.08
C GLY A 45 15.48 12.22 -1.00
N GLN A 46 15.42 10.99 -1.52
CA GLN A 46 16.29 10.49 -2.59
C GLN A 46 15.75 10.70 -4.00
N ARG A 47 14.59 11.37 -4.15
CA ARG A 47 13.99 11.62 -5.45
C ARG A 47 14.92 12.47 -6.35
N PRO A 48 15.03 12.17 -7.66
CA PRO A 48 15.78 13.03 -8.59
C PRO A 48 15.22 14.46 -8.63
N GLU A 49 16.08 15.45 -8.86
CA GLU A 49 15.65 16.82 -9.10
C GLU A 49 14.72 16.89 -10.33
N GLY A 50 13.63 17.65 -10.24
CA GLY A 50 12.62 17.76 -11.30
C GLY A 50 11.59 16.62 -11.34
N ALA A 51 11.68 15.63 -10.43
CA ALA A 51 10.62 14.65 -10.21
C ALA A 51 9.39 15.31 -9.58
N ASN A 52 8.28 15.37 -10.33
CA ASN A 52 7.05 16.06 -9.91
C ASN A 52 6.15 15.21 -8.99
N GLY A 53 6.44 13.93 -8.78
CA GLY A 53 5.57 13.06 -8.00
C GLY A 53 6.29 11.86 -7.41
N VAL A 54 5.87 11.48 -6.21
CA VAL A 54 6.24 10.23 -5.57
C VAL A 54 4.99 9.37 -5.44
N GLU A 55 5.08 8.15 -5.92
CA GLU A 55 4.05 7.12 -5.77
C GLU A 55 4.49 6.19 -4.62
N VAL A 56 3.65 6.08 -3.61
CA VAL A 56 3.82 5.13 -2.50
C VAL A 56 2.66 4.16 -2.54
N GLU A 57 2.97 2.88 -2.73
CA GLU A 57 2.01 1.78 -2.86
C GLU A 57 2.39 0.63 -1.93
N ALA A 58 1.40 -0.06 -1.38
CA ALA A 58 1.55 -1.31 -0.65
C ALA A 58 0.81 -2.41 -1.43
N LYS A 59 1.53 -3.45 -1.81
CA LYS A 59 1.04 -4.58 -2.59
C LYS A 59 0.84 -5.78 -1.70
N VAL A 60 -0.30 -6.46 -1.85
CA VAL A 60 -0.59 -7.72 -1.17
C VAL A 60 -0.08 -8.88 -2.02
N GLY A 61 0.66 -9.80 -1.42
CA GLY A 61 1.37 -10.85 -2.15
C GLY A 61 1.94 -11.93 -1.24
N VAL A 62 2.94 -12.64 -1.73
CA VAL A 62 3.68 -13.66 -0.94
C VAL A 62 5.17 -13.43 -1.07
N LEU A 63 5.89 -13.47 0.04
CA LEU A 63 7.34 -13.54 0.03
C LEU A 63 7.76 -14.99 -0.14
N ARG A 64 8.50 -15.29 -1.20
CA ARG A 64 9.00 -16.64 -1.49
C ARG A 64 10.51 -16.68 -1.42
N ASP A 65 11.03 -17.69 -0.75
CA ASP A 65 12.45 -18.01 -0.76
C ASP A 65 12.89 -18.34 -2.19
N LYS A 66 13.98 -17.74 -2.68
CA LYS A 66 14.36 -17.88 -4.10
C LYS A 66 14.83 -19.30 -4.44
N VAL A 67 15.39 -20.02 -3.47
CA VAL A 67 15.96 -21.36 -3.68
C VAL A 67 14.87 -22.41 -3.72
N SER A 68 14.01 -22.45 -2.70
CA SER A 68 12.95 -23.45 -2.54
C SER A 68 11.66 -23.10 -3.30
N GLY A 69 11.45 -21.82 -3.61
CA GLY A 69 10.19 -21.32 -4.18
C GLY A 69 9.00 -21.44 -3.21
N GLN A 70 9.22 -21.81 -1.96
CA GLN A 70 8.18 -21.86 -0.95
C GLN A 70 7.96 -20.49 -0.33
N ARG A 71 6.77 -20.27 0.24
CA ARG A 71 6.54 -19.09 1.08
C ARG A 71 7.55 -19.07 2.22
N LEU A 72 8.08 -17.88 2.47
CA LEU A 72 9.12 -17.66 3.45
C LEU A 72 8.67 -18.14 4.85
N SER A 73 9.59 -18.78 5.57
CA SER A 73 9.39 -19.21 6.94
C SER A 73 10.54 -18.68 7.79
N LEU A 74 10.26 -17.61 8.55
CA LEU A 74 11.23 -16.98 9.46
C LEU A 74 10.88 -17.32 10.92
N PRO A 75 11.86 -17.41 11.82
CA PRO A 75 11.64 -17.68 13.24
C PRO A 75 11.10 -16.44 13.99
N VAL A 76 9.99 -15.87 13.52
CA VAL A 76 9.29 -14.72 14.11
C VAL A 76 7.80 -15.02 14.27
N LEU A 77 7.18 -14.43 15.29
CA LEU A 77 5.78 -14.74 15.66
C LEU A 77 4.76 -13.71 15.18
N VAL A 78 5.22 -12.56 14.69
CA VAL A 78 4.37 -11.41 14.35
C VAL A 78 4.82 -10.78 13.05
N GLU A 79 3.96 -9.93 12.51
CA GLU A 79 4.29 -9.08 11.36
C GLU A 79 5.64 -8.38 11.59
N THR A 80 6.54 -8.52 10.63
CA THR A 80 7.94 -8.07 10.77
C THR A 80 8.42 -7.48 9.46
N ILE A 81 9.04 -6.30 9.55
CA ILE A 81 9.78 -5.69 8.44
C ILE A 81 11.06 -6.51 8.21
N ILE A 82 11.24 -7.00 6.99
CA ILE A 82 12.48 -7.67 6.60
C ILE A 82 13.51 -6.59 6.26
N MET A 83 14.66 -6.67 6.93
CA MET A 83 15.80 -5.82 6.61
C MET A 83 16.19 -6.03 5.14
N PRO A 84 16.29 -4.96 4.32
CA PRO A 84 16.63 -5.08 2.91
C PRO A 84 17.91 -5.90 2.69
N ASN A 85 17.90 -6.81 1.71
CA ASN A 85 19.01 -7.69 1.34
C ASN A 85 19.49 -8.68 2.43
N SER A 86 18.77 -8.82 3.56
CA SER A 86 19.11 -9.78 4.62
C SER A 86 18.64 -11.20 4.34
N VAL A 87 17.60 -11.36 3.51
CA VAL A 87 16.99 -12.65 3.15
C VAL A 87 16.88 -12.73 1.64
N ASP A 88 17.34 -13.84 1.05
CA ASP A 88 17.24 -14.07 -0.40
C ASP A 88 15.82 -14.52 -0.80
N CYS A 89 14.90 -13.57 -0.83
CA CYS A 89 13.51 -13.79 -1.19
C CYS A 89 13.10 -12.96 -2.41
N ARG A 90 12.00 -13.36 -3.05
CA ARG A 90 11.28 -12.57 -4.05
C ARG A 90 9.85 -12.34 -3.56
N PHE A 91 9.29 -11.20 -3.89
CA PHE A 91 7.88 -10.91 -3.65
C PHE A 91 7.07 -11.22 -4.90
N GLU A 92 6.01 -12.00 -4.74
CA GLU A 92 5.06 -12.32 -5.79
C GLU A 92 3.76 -11.55 -5.53
N SER A 93 3.55 -10.49 -6.31
CA SER A 93 2.31 -9.70 -6.31
C SER A 93 1.25 -10.42 -7.15
N ASN A 94 0.68 -11.49 -6.62
CA ASN A 94 -0.37 -12.23 -7.31
C ASN A 94 -1.28 -12.94 -6.31
N MET A 95 -2.55 -13.09 -6.67
CA MET A 95 -3.53 -13.87 -5.92
C MET A 95 -4.33 -14.79 -6.85
N SER A 96 -5.04 -15.76 -6.28
CA SER A 96 -5.94 -16.60 -7.05
C SER A 96 -7.18 -15.82 -7.53
N PRO A 97 -7.85 -16.25 -8.62
CA PRO A 97 -9.11 -15.65 -9.06
C PRO A 97 -10.21 -15.66 -7.99
N ILE A 98 -10.19 -16.65 -7.09
CA ILE A 98 -11.14 -16.76 -5.98
C ILE A 98 -10.88 -15.66 -4.94
N GLN A 99 -9.61 -15.42 -4.58
CA GLN A 99 -9.22 -14.32 -3.69
C GLN A 99 -9.53 -12.96 -4.31
N HIS A 100 -9.27 -12.80 -5.61
CA HIS A 100 -9.64 -11.59 -6.35
C HIS A 100 -11.15 -11.32 -6.29
N LYS A 101 -11.97 -12.34 -6.54
CA LYS A 101 -13.43 -12.24 -6.40
C LYS A 101 -13.84 -11.90 -4.96
N HIS A 102 -13.20 -12.51 -3.96
CA HIS A 102 -13.46 -12.23 -2.55
C HIS A 102 -13.23 -10.74 -2.22
N PHE A 103 -12.08 -10.18 -2.59
CA PHE A 103 -11.79 -8.77 -2.38
C PHE A 103 -12.74 -7.86 -3.15
N ASN A 104 -13.10 -8.21 -4.38
CA ASN A 104 -14.07 -7.44 -5.14
C ASN A 104 -15.43 -7.37 -4.42
N THR A 105 -15.91 -8.50 -3.89
CA THR A 105 -17.15 -8.52 -3.11
C THR A 105 -17.02 -7.70 -1.82
N LEU A 106 -15.91 -7.84 -1.11
CA LEU A 106 -15.64 -7.11 0.13
C LEU A 106 -15.64 -5.60 -0.09
N LEU A 107 -14.90 -5.10 -1.08
CA LEU A 107 -14.77 -3.67 -1.36
C LEU A 107 -16.09 -3.06 -1.87
N ASN A 108 -16.83 -3.78 -2.73
CA ASN A 108 -18.17 -3.35 -3.15
C ASN A 108 -19.15 -3.27 -1.98
N ASN A 109 -19.10 -4.22 -1.04
CA ASN A 109 -19.93 -4.18 0.15
C ASN A 109 -19.54 -3.01 1.07
N LEU A 110 -18.24 -2.71 1.24
CA LEU A 110 -17.82 -1.55 2.02
C LEU A 110 -18.37 -0.24 1.44
N LYS A 111 -18.41 -0.11 0.10
CA LYS A 111 -19.01 1.04 -0.56
C LYS A 111 -20.53 1.16 -0.28
N THR A 112 -21.27 0.05 -0.29
CA THR A 112 -22.73 0.07 -0.09
C THR A 112 -23.16 0.19 1.37
N THR A 113 -22.31 -0.26 2.30
CA THR A 113 -22.64 -0.37 3.74
C THR A 113 -22.02 0.74 4.59
N SER A 114 -21.08 1.51 4.05
CA SER A 114 -20.43 2.57 4.81
C SER A 114 -21.39 3.71 5.11
N SER A 115 -21.75 3.83 6.39
CA SER A 115 -22.35 5.04 6.99
C SER A 115 -21.26 6.04 7.42
N THR A 116 -20.04 5.90 6.92
CA THR A 116 -18.90 6.77 7.30
C THR A 116 -19.12 8.19 6.77
N PRO A 117 -18.58 9.23 7.45
CA PRO A 117 -18.69 10.61 6.98
C PRO A 117 -18.03 10.83 5.60
N SER A 118 -17.00 10.03 5.29
CA SER A 118 -16.25 10.06 4.04
C SER A 118 -16.84 9.03 3.06
N GLU A 119 -17.29 9.49 1.88
CA GLU A 119 -17.82 8.63 0.83
C GLU A 119 -16.70 7.89 0.08
N MET A 120 -16.92 6.61 -0.24
CA MET A 120 -16.00 5.81 -1.05
C MET A 120 -16.37 5.92 -2.54
N ASN A 121 -15.47 6.51 -3.33
CA ASN A 121 -15.61 6.61 -4.77
C ASN A 121 -15.19 5.31 -5.46
N TYR A 122 -15.71 5.06 -6.67
CA TYR A 122 -15.43 3.86 -7.45
C TYR A 122 -15.28 4.19 -8.94
N ALA A 123 -14.26 3.62 -9.56
CA ALA A 123 -14.06 3.63 -11.00
C ALA A 123 -13.70 2.23 -11.50
N HIS A 124 -14.23 1.86 -12.67
CA HIS A 124 -13.86 0.62 -13.36
C HIS A 124 -13.14 0.98 -14.66
N LEU A 125 -11.84 0.71 -14.70
CA LEU A 125 -10.94 1.16 -15.76
C LEU A 125 -10.47 -0.04 -16.58
N HIS A 126 -10.60 0.05 -17.90
CA HIS A 126 -10.06 -0.91 -18.85
C HIS A 126 -8.91 -0.22 -19.57
N LEU A 127 -7.68 -0.62 -19.26
CA LEU A 127 -6.48 0.08 -19.69
C LEU A 127 -5.55 -0.84 -20.47
N VAL A 128 -4.78 -0.28 -21.37
CA VAL A 128 -3.69 -0.96 -22.08
C VAL A 128 -2.40 -0.24 -21.77
N ASP A 129 -1.48 -0.95 -21.13
CA ASP A 129 -0.10 -0.50 -20.93
C ASP A 129 0.77 -1.02 -22.07
N SER A 130 1.48 -0.11 -22.73
CA SER A 130 2.48 -0.42 -23.76
C SER A 130 3.86 0.06 -23.32
N PHE A 131 4.86 -0.82 -23.39
CA PHE A 131 6.21 -0.56 -22.91
C PHE A 131 7.20 -0.37 -24.05
N TYR A 132 7.94 0.73 -24.01
CA TYR A 132 8.94 1.10 -24.99
C TYR A 132 10.32 1.10 -24.36
N ALA A 133 11.34 0.82 -25.15
CA ALA A 133 12.73 0.97 -24.71
C ALA A 133 13.00 2.42 -24.28
N ALA A 134 13.93 2.61 -23.36
CA ALA A 134 14.39 3.95 -22.98
C ALA A 134 14.90 4.70 -24.24
N PRO A 135 14.61 6.00 -24.40
CA PRO A 135 15.02 6.77 -25.59
C PRO A 135 16.53 6.76 -25.86
N ASP A 136 17.34 6.67 -24.81
CA ASP A 136 18.81 6.60 -24.83
C ASP A 136 19.35 5.16 -24.83
N GLY A 137 18.46 4.16 -24.86
CA GLY A 137 18.80 2.74 -24.75
C GLY A 137 19.38 2.34 -23.39
N ARG A 138 19.40 3.25 -22.40
CA ARG A 138 20.02 3.05 -21.09
C ARG A 138 19.05 3.50 -20.00
N GLY A 139 18.33 2.57 -19.39
CA GLY A 139 17.53 2.86 -18.20
C GLY A 139 16.13 2.24 -18.24
N GLU A 140 15.25 2.82 -17.43
CA GLU A 140 13.88 2.33 -17.23
C GLU A 140 13.02 2.49 -18.48
N LYS A 141 12.15 1.51 -18.72
CA LYS A 141 11.24 1.50 -19.87
C LYS A 141 10.21 2.64 -19.75
N VAL A 142 9.83 3.20 -20.88
CA VAL A 142 8.71 4.15 -20.95
C VAL A 142 7.40 3.36 -21.04
N ARG A 143 6.46 3.65 -20.13
CA ARG A 143 5.12 3.10 -20.12
C ARG A 143 4.13 4.11 -20.67
N VAL A 144 3.40 3.73 -21.72
CA VAL A 144 2.25 4.48 -22.23
C VAL A 144 0.99 3.73 -21.83
N THR A 145 0.13 4.38 -21.05
CA THR A 145 -1.17 3.85 -20.61
C THR A 145 -2.27 4.49 -21.44
N ARG A 146 -3.13 3.65 -22.04
CA ARG A 146 -4.28 4.09 -22.85
C ARG A 146 -5.58 3.52 -22.30
N ASP A 147 -6.66 4.26 -22.47
CA ASP A 147 -8.01 3.70 -22.33
C ASP A 147 -8.25 2.67 -23.44
N GLU A 148 -8.69 1.45 -23.08
CA GLU A 148 -8.84 0.33 -24.03
C GLU A 148 -9.88 0.63 -25.11
N LYS A 149 -10.96 1.33 -24.75
CA LYS A 149 -12.10 1.56 -25.65
C LYS A 149 -11.86 2.71 -26.62
N SER A 150 -11.38 3.85 -26.12
CA SER A 150 -11.18 5.07 -26.90
C SER A 150 -9.79 5.18 -27.52
N GLY A 151 -8.80 4.46 -26.99
CA GLY A 151 -7.39 4.57 -27.39
C GLY A 151 -6.71 5.86 -26.89
N ALA A 152 -7.42 6.70 -26.12
CA ALA A 152 -6.90 7.94 -25.57
C ALA A 152 -5.72 7.68 -24.63
N VAL A 153 -4.65 8.46 -24.76
CA VAL A 153 -3.49 8.38 -23.85
C VAL A 153 -3.89 8.98 -22.51
N GLN A 154 -3.77 8.19 -21.44
CA GLN A 154 -3.99 8.66 -20.08
C GLN A 154 -2.69 9.09 -19.41
N ALA A 155 -1.61 8.33 -19.62
CA ALA A 155 -0.31 8.63 -19.04
C ALA A 155 0.82 8.15 -19.94
N CYS A 156 1.93 8.89 -19.94
CA CYS A 156 3.18 8.49 -20.56
C CYS A 156 4.30 8.78 -19.56
N VAL A 157 4.83 7.74 -18.93
CA VAL A 157 5.72 7.89 -17.78
C VAL A 157 6.92 6.97 -17.87
N GLN A 158 8.05 7.42 -17.33
CA GLN A 158 9.17 6.57 -16.94
C GLN A 158 9.08 6.37 -15.43
N LYS A 159 8.83 5.13 -15.01
CA LYS A 159 8.70 4.77 -13.59
C LYS A 159 10.07 4.36 -13.05
N VAL A 160 10.57 5.09 -12.07
CA VAL A 160 11.87 4.85 -11.42
C VAL A 160 11.60 4.38 -9.99
N ARG A 161 12.05 3.18 -9.65
CA ARG A 161 11.94 2.68 -8.27
C ARG A 161 13.01 3.35 -7.40
N LEU A 162 12.57 3.98 -6.31
CA LEU A 162 13.47 4.52 -5.28
C LEU A 162 13.84 3.45 -4.25
N GLY A 163 12.85 2.64 -3.84
CA GLY A 163 13.07 1.55 -2.91
C GLY A 163 11.84 0.70 -2.66
N SER A 164 12.03 -0.38 -1.92
CA SER A 164 10.94 -1.21 -1.43
C SER A 164 11.25 -1.78 -0.06
N LEU A 165 10.20 -2.03 0.73
CA LEU A 165 10.28 -2.65 2.04
C LEU A 165 9.36 -3.87 2.06
N ASP A 166 9.92 -5.03 2.43
CA ASP A 166 9.20 -6.29 2.51
C ASP A 166 8.69 -6.53 3.94
N ILE A 167 7.42 -6.90 4.06
CA ILE A 167 6.77 -7.16 5.35
C ILE A 167 6.26 -8.60 5.37
N TYR A 168 6.89 -9.40 6.22
CA TYR A 168 6.51 -10.78 6.45
C TYR A 168 5.41 -10.88 7.51
N SER A 169 4.36 -11.65 7.22
CA SER A 169 3.18 -11.78 8.09
C SER A 169 2.91 -13.26 8.44
N PRO A 170 3.59 -13.84 9.45
CA PRO A 170 3.52 -15.28 9.75
C PRO A 170 2.15 -15.77 10.21
N LYS A 171 1.29 -14.87 10.71
CA LYS A 171 -0.06 -15.16 11.19
C LYS A 171 -1.16 -14.88 10.16
N ARG A 172 -0.76 -14.56 8.92
CA ARG A 172 -1.64 -14.19 7.81
C ARG A 172 -1.33 -15.06 6.61
N ALA A 173 -2.28 -15.18 5.70
CA ALA A 173 -2.07 -15.95 4.48
C ALA A 173 -1.23 -15.16 3.47
N ALA A 174 -1.42 -13.84 3.38
CA ALA A 174 -0.60 -12.96 2.57
C ALA A 174 0.50 -12.26 3.37
N ASP A 175 1.56 -11.92 2.67
CA ASP A 175 2.58 -10.92 3.03
C ASP A 175 2.30 -9.63 2.25
N TRP A 176 3.13 -8.60 2.44
CA TRP A 176 2.97 -7.37 1.67
C TRP A 176 4.30 -6.63 1.47
N ARG A 177 4.34 -5.81 0.42
CA ARG A 177 5.51 -5.01 0.05
C ARG A 177 5.10 -3.56 -0.13
N ILE A 178 5.81 -2.66 0.53
CA ILE A 178 5.75 -1.22 0.26
C ILE A 178 6.75 -0.91 -0.85
N SER A 179 6.31 -0.17 -1.86
CA SER A 179 7.19 0.37 -2.91
C SER A 179 7.07 1.87 -2.96
N VAL A 180 8.21 2.54 -3.10
CA VAL A 180 8.29 3.98 -3.34
C VAL A 180 8.92 4.20 -4.71
N ASN A 181 8.18 4.86 -5.60
CA ASN A 181 8.58 5.09 -6.98
C ASN A 181 8.42 6.58 -7.32
N VAL A 182 9.12 7.01 -8.36
CA VAL A 182 8.88 8.29 -9.04
C VAL A 182 8.31 7.96 -10.42
N GLU A 183 7.22 8.63 -10.79
CA GLU A 183 6.71 8.59 -12.16
C GLU A 183 7.07 9.90 -12.85
N ILE A 184 8.03 9.84 -13.78
CA ILE A 184 8.50 10.99 -14.54
C ILE A 184 7.66 11.09 -15.82
N PRO A 185 6.87 12.15 -16.03
CA PRO A 185 6.16 12.34 -17.29
C PRO A 185 7.16 12.51 -18.43
N VAL A 186 6.96 11.76 -19.51
CA VAL A 186 7.82 11.82 -20.70
C VAL A 186 6.98 11.97 -21.96
N PRO A 187 7.51 12.59 -23.03
CA PRO A 187 6.84 12.62 -24.33
C PRO A 187 6.52 11.21 -24.82
N GLN A 188 5.46 11.07 -25.62
CA GLN A 188 5.10 9.77 -26.18
C GLN A 188 6.26 9.24 -27.05
N PRO A 189 6.76 8.02 -26.78
CA PRO A 189 7.88 7.46 -27.53
C PRO A 189 7.48 7.12 -28.96
N ILE A 190 8.45 7.23 -29.87
CA ILE A 190 8.34 6.80 -31.26
C ILE A 190 8.88 5.37 -31.36
N GLY A 191 8.16 4.47 -32.04
CA GLY A 191 8.60 3.10 -32.30
C GLY A 191 7.54 2.06 -31.93
N THR A 192 7.99 0.80 -31.86
CA THR A 192 7.13 -0.34 -31.54
C THR A 192 7.23 -0.69 -30.06
N ALA A 193 6.08 -0.96 -29.43
CA ALA A 193 6.05 -1.48 -28.07
C ALA A 193 6.75 -2.84 -28.01
N THR A 194 7.62 -3.01 -27.02
CA THR A 194 8.32 -4.27 -26.73
C THR A 194 7.44 -5.27 -25.99
N HIS A 195 6.48 -4.78 -25.22
CA HIS A 195 5.55 -5.57 -24.43
C HIS A 195 4.25 -4.78 -24.25
N THR A 196 3.14 -5.50 -24.21
CA THR A 196 1.81 -4.93 -23.94
C THR A 196 1.11 -5.78 -22.90
N ARG A 197 0.38 -5.12 -22.01
CA ARG A 197 -0.50 -5.79 -21.05
C ARG A 197 -1.84 -5.07 -20.98
N LYS A 198 -2.91 -5.85 -20.88
CA LYS A 198 -4.26 -5.33 -20.62
C LYS A 198 -4.51 -5.33 -19.12
N LYS A 199 -5.16 -4.30 -18.61
CA LYS A 199 -5.49 -4.13 -17.20
C LYS A 199 -6.99 -3.90 -17.08
N ASP A 200 -7.63 -4.78 -16.32
CA ASP A 200 -9.01 -4.61 -15.87
C ASP A 200 -8.94 -4.25 -14.38
N ARG A 201 -9.25 -2.98 -14.05
CA ARG A 201 -8.99 -2.39 -12.73
C ARG A 201 -10.26 -1.85 -12.11
N MET A 202 -10.59 -2.37 -10.94
CA MET A 202 -11.59 -1.80 -10.03
C MET A 202 -10.86 -0.93 -9.01
N SER A 203 -11.05 0.37 -9.09
CA SER A 203 -10.38 1.37 -8.25
C SER A 203 -11.37 1.97 -7.25
N TYR A 204 -11.01 1.94 -5.96
CA TYR A 204 -11.81 2.45 -4.86
C TYR A 204 -11.04 3.57 -4.17
N THR A 205 -11.59 4.79 -4.11
CA THR A 205 -10.93 5.91 -3.45
C THR A 205 -11.65 6.26 -2.15
N HIS A 206 -10.90 6.35 -1.06
CA HIS A 206 -11.40 6.75 0.24
C HIS A 206 -10.36 7.65 0.94
N GLU A 207 -10.72 8.91 1.18
CA GLU A 207 -9.82 9.91 1.76
C GLU A 207 -8.51 10.04 0.98
N GLU A 208 -7.37 9.79 1.62
CA GLU A 208 -6.02 9.89 1.03
C GLU A 208 -5.55 8.58 0.40
N PHE A 209 -6.44 7.61 0.21
CA PHE A 209 -6.09 6.26 -0.22
C PHE A 209 -6.86 5.83 -1.45
N ILE A 210 -6.17 5.15 -2.35
CA ILE A 210 -6.78 4.42 -3.46
C ILE A 210 -6.47 2.94 -3.26
N VAL A 211 -7.49 2.10 -3.35
CA VAL A 211 -7.36 0.63 -3.32
C VAL A 211 -7.70 0.13 -4.72
N ASP A 212 -6.72 -0.44 -5.39
CA ASP A 212 -6.83 -0.94 -6.75
C ASP A 212 -6.82 -2.47 -6.73
N LEU A 213 -7.88 -3.05 -7.28
CA LEU A 213 -7.99 -4.48 -7.53
C LEU A 213 -7.89 -4.69 -9.05
N THR A 214 -6.77 -5.24 -9.50
CA THR A 214 -6.40 -5.26 -10.91
C THR A 214 -6.17 -6.68 -11.42
N GLN A 215 -6.84 -7.06 -12.50
CA GLN A 215 -6.46 -8.21 -13.31
C GLN A 215 -5.55 -7.74 -14.46
N VAL A 216 -4.36 -8.31 -14.56
CA VAL A 216 -3.38 -7.99 -15.59
C VAL A 216 -3.22 -9.17 -16.52
N THR A 217 -3.43 -8.95 -17.82
CA THR A 217 -3.21 -9.96 -18.87
C THR A 217 -2.02 -9.53 -19.72
N SER A 218 -0.91 -10.25 -19.59
CA SER A 218 0.36 -9.98 -20.27
C SER A 218 0.53 -10.92 -21.47
N THR A 219 0.97 -10.39 -22.61
CA THR A 219 1.31 -11.17 -23.81
C THR A 219 2.76 -10.95 -24.21
N PHE A 220 3.54 -12.03 -24.32
CA PHE A 220 4.97 -12.01 -24.67
C PHE A 220 5.18 -12.53 -26.09
N GLY A 221 4.81 -11.71 -27.08
CA GLY A 221 4.89 -12.08 -28.49
C GLY A 221 3.69 -12.92 -28.98
N ALA A 222 3.64 -13.17 -30.28
CA ALA A 222 2.46 -13.72 -30.95
C ALA A 222 2.14 -15.19 -30.61
N SER A 223 3.11 -15.95 -30.06
CA SER A 223 2.99 -17.39 -29.80
C SER A 223 3.00 -17.77 -28.31
N SER A 224 3.20 -16.82 -27.39
CA SER A 224 3.18 -17.11 -25.95
C SER A 224 1.74 -17.25 -25.44
N LYS A 225 1.49 -18.20 -24.54
CA LYS A 225 0.23 -18.24 -23.79
C LYS A 225 0.12 -16.95 -22.94
N PRO A 226 -1.04 -16.27 -22.93
CA PRO A 226 -1.26 -15.12 -22.06
C PRO A 226 -1.07 -15.50 -20.59
N GLU A 227 -0.31 -14.69 -19.86
CA GLU A 227 -0.20 -14.77 -18.42
C GLU A 227 -1.24 -13.85 -17.79
N VAL A 228 -2.00 -14.35 -16.81
CA VAL A 228 -3.01 -13.58 -16.09
C VAL A 228 -2.63 -13.54 -14.63
N LEU A 229 -2.49 -12.32 -14.10
CA LEU A 229 -2.19 -12.04 -12.70
C LEU A 229 -3.34 -11.25 -12.09
N HIS A 230 -3.56 -11.45 -10.79
CA HIS A 230 -4.53 -10.70 -10.00
C HIS A 230 -3.78 -9.97 -8.88
N GLU A 231 -3.82 -8.65 -8.90
CA GLU A 231 -3.07 -7.77 -8.01
C GLU A 231 -4.04 -6.99 -7.11
N LEU A 232 -3.64 -6.77 -5.86
CA LEU A 232 -4.31 -5.88 -4.91
C LEU A 232 -3.27 -4.92 -4.35
N GLU A 233 -3.52 -3.62 -4.53
CA GLU A 233 -2.65 -2.56 -4.08
C GLU A 233 -3.44 -1.48 -3.34
N VAL A 234 -2.83 -0.87 -2.33
CA VAL A 234 -3.29 0.38 -1.72
C VAL A 234 -2.21 1.44 -1.94
N GLU A 235 -2.59 2.62 -2.38
CA GLU A 235 -1.68 3.72 -2.69
C GLU A 235 -2.13 5.02 -2.02
N LEU A 236 -1.17 5.92 -1.81
CA LEU A 236 -1.45 7.28 -1.36
C LEU A 236 -1.94 8.13 -2.54
N ALA A 237 -3.17 8.63 -2.44
CA ALA A 237 -3.90 9.23 -3.55
C ALA A 237 -3.34 10.59 -4.02
N ARG A 238 -2.74 11.36 -3.10
CA ARG A 238 -2.30 12.74 -3.37
C ARG A 238 -0.80 12.90 -3.12
N PRO A 239 0.04 12.72 -4.15
CA PRO A 239 1.49 12.90 -4.05
C PRO A 239 1.89 14.26 -3.47
N GLU A 240 1.20 15.34 -3.86
CA GLU A 240 1.49 16.69 -3.34
C GLU A 240 1.23 16.82 -1.84
N TYR A 241 0.16 16.20 -1.35
CA TYR A 241 -0.15 16.19 0.08
C TYR A 241 0.91 15.39 0.86
N LEU A 242 1.29 14.22 0.37
CA LEU A 242 2.38 13.41 0.92
C LEU A 242 3.69 14.20 1.00
N LEU A 243 4.08 14.89 -0.10
CA LEU A 243 5.29 15.69 -0.13
C LEU A 243 5.23 16.88 0.84
N SER A 244 4.07 17.54 0.93
CA SER A 244 3.88 18.67 1.82
C SER A 244 3.99 18.29 3.31
N THR A 245 3.45 17.14 3.70
CA THR A 245 3.54 16.64 5.07
C THR A 245 4.95 16.11 5.37
N ALA A 246 5.60 15.45 4.39
CA ALA A 246 6.98 14.99 4.50
C ALA A 246 7.97 16.15 4.75
N ALA A 247 7.77 17.30 4.10
CA ALA A 247 8.60 18.48 4.28
C ALA A 247 8.49 19.11 5.68
N LYS A 248 7.35 18.93 6.35
CA LYS A 248 7.06 19.47 7.70
C LYS A 248 7.33 18.47 8.83
N ARG A 249 7.61 17.21 8.49
CA ARG A 249 7.80 16.12 9.46
C ARG A 249 8.93 16.47 10.43
N GLY A 250 8.60 16.54 11.72
CA GLY A 250 9.58 16.86 12.76
C GLY A 250 10.05 18.32 12.82
N ASP A 251 9.55 19.22 11.96
CA ASP A 251 9.98 20.63 11.96
C ASP A 251 9.54 21.35 13.25
N PRO A 252 10.47 21.91 14.05
CA PRO A 252 10.15 22.64 15.26
C PRO A 252 9.32 23.91 15.04
N ASN A 253 9.30 24.46 13.82
CA ASN A 253 8.72 25.76 13.51
C ASN A 253 7.25 25.70 13.05
N VAL A 254 6.71 24.51 12.82
CA VAL A 254 5.30 24.30 12.46
C VAL A 254 4.49 23.81 13.66
N SER A 255 3.16 23.87 13.55
CA SER A 255 2.26 23.36 14.59
C SER A 255 2.49 21.87 14.85
N GLU A 256 2.14 21.39 16.05
CA GLU A 256 2.26 19.97 16.41
C GLU A 256 1.49 19.05 15.45
N SER A 257 0.30 19.49 15.02
CA SER A 257 -0.50 18.76 14.03
C SER A 257 0.21 18.65 12.68
N GLU A 258 0.80 19.73 12.17
CA GLU A 258 1.54 19.69 10.90
C GLU A 258 2.82 18.86 11.01
N ARG A 259 3.48 18.90 12.16
CA ARG A 259 4.69 18.13 12.45
C ARG A 259 4.45 16.62 12.43
N GLY A 260 3.29 16.19 12.95
CA GLY A 260 2.87 14.79 13.02
C GLY A 260 2.06 14.30 11.82
N ALA A 261 1.58 15.18 10.95
CA ALA A 261 0.67 14.84 9.85
C ALA A 261 1.20 13.75 8.91
N PHE A 262 2.51 13.72 8.67
CA PHE A 262 3.12 12.66 7.86
C PHE A 262 3.04 11.30 8.55
N ASP A 263 3.41 11.22 9.83
CA ASP A 263 3.37 9.96 10.57
C ASP A 263 1.93 9.44 10.72
N GLU A 264 0.96 10.34 10.88
CA GLU A 264 -0.47 10.02 10.88
C GLU A 264 -0.96 9.48 9.52
N LEU A 265 -0.52 10.07 8.42
CA LEU A 265 -0.82 9.57 7.07
C LEU A 265 -0.25 8.16 6.84
N ILE A 266 1.00 7.93 7.25
CA ILE A 266 1.64 6.61 7.15
C ILE A 266 0.98 5.59 8.08
N ARG A 267 0.57 5.99 9.28
CA ARG A 267 -0.21 5.13 10.20
C ARG A 267 -1.50 4.65 9.53
N ALA A 268 -2.27 5.55 8.94
CA ALA A 268 -3.50 5.20 8.24
C ALA A 268 -3.24 4.32 6.99
N PHE A 269 -2.19 4.60 6.23
CA PHE A 269 -1.73 3.77 5.11
C PHE A 269 -1.42 2.32 5.53
N VAL A 270 -0.59 2.15 6.57
CA VAL A 270 -0.23 0.85 7.14
C VAL A 270 -1.46 0.11 7.66
N ASN A 271 -2.38 0.82 8.32
CA ASN A 271 -3.62 0.22 8.81
C ASN A 271 -4.50 -0.31 7.67
N ASN A 272 -4.62 0.44 6.56
CA ASN A 272 -5.35 -0.03 5.38
C ASN A 272 -4.70 -1.28 4.78
N ALA A 273 -3.38 -1.30 4.63
CA ALA A 273 -2.66 -2.49 4.16
C ALA A 273 -2.87 -3.70 5.10
N ARG A 274 -2.75 -3.51 6.42
CA ARG A 274 -3.01 -4.55 7.44
C ARG A 274 -4.44 -5.10 7.37
N ILE A 275 -5.44 -4.24 7.13
CA ILE A 275 -6.83 -4.68 6.96
C ILE A 275 -6.97 -5.54 5.71
N LEU A 276 -6.38 -5.16 4.58
CA LEU A 276 -6.41 -5.96 3.35
C LEU A 276 -5.75 -7.32 3.56
N VAL A 277 -4.54 -7.35 4.13
CA VAL A 277 -3.80 -8.60 4.45
C VAL A 277 -4.58 -9.49 5.43
N ARG A 278 -5.26 -8.90 6.43
CA ARG A 278 -6.10 -9.65 7.37
C ARG A 278 -7.32 -10.31 6.71
N ASN A 279 -7.81 -9.72 5.62
CA ASN A 279 -8.95 -10.23 4.85
C ASN A 279 -8.52 -11.06 3.63
N SER A 280 -7.25 -11.46 3.53
CA SER A 280 -6.76 -12.23 2.38
C SER A 280 -7.33 -13.66 2.27
N GLY A 281 -8.01 -14.15 3.31
CA GLY A 281 -8.53 -15.53 3.38
C GLY A 281 -7.43 -16.60 3.34
N ASP A 282 -7.79 -17.88 3.44
CA ASP A 282 -6.85 -18.99 3.25
C ASP A 282 -6.48 -19.17 1.76
N GLY A 283 -5.39 -19.90 1.45
CA GLY A 283 -5.04 -20.30 0.07
C GLY A 283 -3.90 -19.53 -0.62
N TRP A 284 -3.11 -18.75 0.11
CA TRP A 284 -1.91 -18.06 -0.38
C TRP A 284 -0.61 -18.89 -0.23
N GLN A 285 -0.71 -20.23 -0.31
CA GLN A 285 0.44 -21.13 -0.11
C GLN A 285 1.39 -21.17 -1.32
#